data_AF-A0A7Y5DFN1-F1
#
_entry.id   AF-A0A7Y5DFN1-F1
#
_cell.length_a   1.000
_cell.length_b   1.000
_cell.length_c   1.000
_cell.angle_alpha   90.00
_cell.angle_beta   90.00
_cell.angle_gamma   90.00
#
_symmetry.space_group_name_H-M   'P 1'
#
loop_
_entity.id
_entity.type
_entity.pdbx_description
1 polymer ?
#
loop_
_entity_poly.entity_id
_entity_poly.type
_entity_poly.pdbx_seq_one_letter_code
_entity_poly.pdbx_strand_id
1 'polypeptide(L)'
;DTIQDADATAGNSDKLLYGATINPLDLVLSRQANDLRLAIHGSTDYVTVQNWYSTPTTAQVETIQAGNGQALLSTQVDQLIQAMAGFTSQSGLTWDQAIDQRPQDVQTVLAASWQ
;
A
#
# COMPACT_ATOMS: atom_id res chain seq x y z
N ASP A 1 -10.84 11.90 -0.84
CA ASP A 1 -10.01 12.87 -1.61
C ASP A 1 -8.80 12.21 -2.26
N THR A 2 -8.30 12.73 -3.38
CA THR A 2 -7.10 12.23 -4.08
C THR A 2 -5.91 13.13 -3.77
N ILE A 3 -4.95 12.64 -2.99
CA ILE A 3 -3.66 13.30 -2.84
C ILE A 3 -2.74 12.77 -3.96
N GLN A 4 -2.48 13.60 -4.97
CA GLN A 4 -1.38 13.42 -5.90
C GLN A 4 -0.20 14.24 -5.37
N ASP A 5 0.80 13.57 -4.83
CA ASP A 5 2.14 14.13 -4.75
C ASP A 5 2.96 13.46 -5.88
N ALA A 6 3.35 14.25 -6.85
CA ALA A 6 4.12 13.85 -8.01
C ALA A 6 5.24 14.88 -8.19
N ASP A 7 6.21 14.88 -7.29
CA ASP A 7 7.45 15.64 -7.49
C ASP A 7 8.36 14.87 -8.47
N ALA A 8 8.16 15.09 -9.76
CA ALA A 8 8.91 14.44 -10.85
C ALA A 8 10.35 14.99 -10.99
N THR A 9 11.12 15.04 -9.90
CA THR A 9 12.52 15.47 -9.94
C THR A 9 13.43 14.25 -10.03
N ALA A 10 13.95 13.97 -11.22
CA ALA A 10 14.87 12.87 -11.46
C ALA A 10 16.08 12.91 -10.50
N GLY A 11 16.18 11.93 -9.61
CA GLY A 11 17.24 11.82 -8.60
C GLY A 11 16.78 12.08 -7.15
N ASN A 12 15.51 12.46 -6.93
CA ASN A 12 14.89 12.44 -5.61
C ASN A 12 14.31 11.04 -5.33
N SER A 13 14.47 10.54 -4.10
CA SER A 13 13.65 9.42 -3.62
C SER A 13 12.27 9.96 -3.29
N ASP A 14 11.31 9.68 -4.15
CA ASP A 14 9.91 10.01 -3.96
C ASP A 14 9.36 9.24 -2.76
N LYS A 15 8.60 9.96 -1.94
CA LYS A 15 8.04 9.41 -0.70
C LYS A 15 6.59 9.80 -0.51
N LEU A 16 5.72 8.79 -0.45
CA LEU A 16 4.32 8.98 -0.07
C LEU A 16 4.21 8.91 1.46
N LEU A 17 3.88 10.03 2.11
CA LEU A 17 3.74 10.11 3.56
C LEU A 17 2.26 10.20 3.98
N TYR A 18 1.82 9.24 4.78
CA TYR A 18 0.50 9.28 5.40
C TYR A 18 0.51 10.08 6.71
N GLY A 19 -0.65 10.64 7.06
CA GLY A 19 -0.85 11.31 8.35
C GLY A 19 -0.65 10.36 9.54
N ALA A 20 -0.26 10.90 10.69
CA ALA A 20 0.16 10.16 11.88
C ALA A 20 -0.83 9.10 12.41
N THR A 21 -2.11 9.21 12.04
CA THR A 21 -3.17 8.28 12.46
C THR A 21 -3.35 7.06 11.54
N ILE A 22 -2.68 7.03 10.39
CA ILE A 22 -2.85 5.98 9.38
C ILE A 22 -1.68 5.00 9.47
N ASN A 23 -1.91 3.82 10.01
CA ASN A 23 -0.91 2.77 10.19
C ASN A 23 -0.94 1.78 9.02
N PRO A 24 0.05 0.87 8.91
CA PRO A 24 0.02 -0.18 7.88
C PRO A 24 -1.24 -1.04 7.91
N LEU A 25 -1.83 -1.28 9.08
CA LEU A 25 -3.07 -2.05 9.23
C LEU A 25 -4.28 -1.34 8.59
N ASP A 26 -4.22 -0.01 8.51
CA ASP A 26 -5.27 0.81 7.93
C ASP A 26 -5.13 0.90 6.40
N LEU A 27 -4.05 0.39 5.80
CA LEU A 27 -3.76 0.51 4.38
C LEU A 27 -4.03 -0.79 3.63
N VAL A 28 -4.91 -0.70 2.62
CA VAL A 28 -5.20 -1.79 1.69
C VAL A 28 -4.63 -1.47 0.32
N LEU A 29 -3.61 -2.21 -0.09
CA LEU A 29 -2.96 -2.02 -1.39
C LEU A 29 -3.63 -2.90 -2.46
N SER A 30 -3.79 -2.35 -3.65
CA SER A 30 -4.27 -3.11 -4.80
C SER A 30 -3.70 -2.57 -6.09
N ARG A 31 -3.47 -3.46 -7.05
CA ARG A 31 -3.15 -3.08 -8.42
C ARG A 31 -4.43 -2.85 -9.20
N GLN A 32 -4.54 -1.70 -9.87
CA GLN A 32 -5.65 -1.34 -10.73
C GLN A 32 -5.11 -1.06 -12.13
N ALA A 33 -5.18 -2.05 -13.04
CA ALA A 33 -4.52 -2.01 -14.34
C ALA A 33 -3.01 -1.67 -14.24
N ASN A 34 -2.64 -0.43 -14.57
CA ASN A 34 -1.26 0.06 -14.48
C ASN A 34 -0.98 0.94 -13.25
N ASP A 35 -1.97 1.13 -12.39
CA ASP A 35 -1.87 2.01 -11.22
C ASP A 35 -1.78 1.20 -9.93
N LEU A 36 -1.12 1.79 -8.93
CA LEU A 36 -1.16 1.31 -7.55
C LEU A 36 -2.20 2.13 -6.79
N ARG A 37 -3.17 1.46 -6.15
CA ARG A 37 -4.15 2.10 -5.29
C ARG A 37 -3.92 1.69 -3.83
N LEU A 38 -3.82 2.67 -2.96
CA LEU A 38 -3.74 2.53 -1.51
C LEU A 38 -5.02 3.10 -0.90
N ALA A 39 -5.92 2.23 -0.45
CA ALA A 39 -7.16 2.62 0.21
C ALA A 39 -7.00 2.60 1.74
N ILE A 40 -7.72 3.49 2.42
CA ILE A 40 -7.80 3.48 3.89
C ILE A 40 -8.98 2.59 4.30
N HIS A 41 -8.71 1.54 5.06
CA HIS A 41 -9.72 0.64 5.61
C HIS A 41 -10.76 1.42 6.43
N GLY A 42 -12.04 1.09 6.26
CA GLY A 42 -13.14 1.81 6.90
C GLY A 42 -13.42 3.22 6.36
N SER A 43 -12.74 3.67 5.30
CA SER A 43 -12.98 4.95 4.63
C SER A 43 -13.25 4.79 3.13
N THR A 44 -13.83 5.83 2.51
CA THR A 44 -13.88 5.97 1.05
C THR A 44 -12.61 6.60 0.48
N ASP A 45 -11.67 7.00 1.34
CA ASP A 45 -10.43 7.65 0.95
C ASP A 45 -9.41 6.67 0.37
N TYR A 46 -8.73 7.11 -0.68
CA TYR A 46 -7.66 6.36 -1.32
C TYR A 46 -6.71 7.29 -2.04
N VAL A 47 -5.46 6.85 -2.13
CA VAL A 47 -4.44 7.42 -3.00
C VAL A 47 -4.22 6.49 -4.17
N THR A 48 -4.11 7.05 -5.37
CA THR A 48 -3.73 6.31 -6.57
C THR A 48 -2.41 6.86 -7.09
N VAL A 49 -1.38 6.01 -7.11
CA VAL A 49 -0.13 6.29 -7.81
C VAL A 49 -0.28 5.80 -9.24
N GLN A 50 -0.45 6.75 -10.14
CA GLN A 50 -0.69 6.47 -11.55
C GLN A 50 0.58 5.94 -12.23
N ASN A 51 0.41 5.06 -13.21
CA ASN A 51 1.51 4.51 -14.01
C ASN A 51 2.58 3.76 -13.19
N TRP A 52 2.25 3.31 -11.98
CA TRP A 52 3.14 2.50 -11.13
C TRP A 52 3.70 1.27 -11.86
N TYR A 53 2.88 0.62 -12.67
CA TYR A 53 3.22 -0.58 -13.43
C TYR A 53 3.44 -0.32 -14.92
N SER A 54 3.48 0.95 -15.34
CA SER A 54 3.74 1.32 -16.73
C SER A 54 5.21 1.13 -17.10
N THR A 55 5.46 0.84 -18.37
CA THR A 55 6.81 0.71 -18.94
C THR A 55 7.03 1.81 -19.98
N PRO A 56 8.08 2.64 -19.88
CA PRO A 56 9.10 2.64 -18.84
C PRO A 56 8.56 3.12 -17.48
N THR A 57 9.12 2.60 -16.40
CA THR A 57 8.73 2.92 -15.03
C THR A 57 9.28 4.29 -14.64
N THR A 58 8.50 5.35 -14.84
CA THR A 58 8.92 6.73 -14.57
C THR A 58 8.15 7.40 -13.44
N ALA A 59 7.22 6.68 -12.79
CA ALA A 59 6.29 7.23 -11.80
C ALA A 59 6.16 6.37 -10.53
N GLN A 60 7.10 5.45 -10.28
CA GLN A 60 7.10 4.69 -9.02
C GLN A 60 7.67 5.56 -7.91
N VAL A 61 6.92 5.66 -6.81
CA VAL A 61 7.41 6.21 -5.55
C VAL A 61 8.34 5.19 -4.90
N GLU A 62 9.57 5.56 -4.53
CA GLU A 62 10.52 4.62 -3.92
C GLU A 62 10.06 4.10 -2.56
N THR A 63 9.39 4.94 -1.76
CA THR A 63 8.98 4.58 -0.39
C THR A 63 7.61 5.12 -0.02
N ILE A 64 6.79 4.26 0.58
CA ILE A 64 5.50 4.61 1.16
C ILE A 64 5.65 4.56 2.68
N GLN A 65 5.48 5.68 3.38
CA GLN A 65 5.60 5.75 4.84
C GLN A 65 4.23 5.92 5.49
N ALA A 66 3.89 4.99 6.38
CA ALA A 66 2.73 5.06 7.25
C ALA A 66 2.94 6.08 8.37
N GLY A 67 1.85 6.54 8.98
CA GLY A 67 1.84 7.54 10.04
C GLY A 67 2.62 7.18 11.29
N ASN A 68 2.80 5.88 11.56
CA ASN A 68 3.64 5.38 12.67
C ASN A 68 5.14 5.34 12.34
N GLY A 69 5.53 5.77 11.14
CA GLY A 69 6.91 5.82 10.69
C GLY A 69 7.38 4.58 9.92
N GLN A 70 6.61 3.48 9.91
CA GLN A 70 6.96 2.30 9.13
C GLN A 70 6.96 2.60 7.63
N ALA A 71 7.90 2.00 6.91
CA ALA A 71 8.11 2.20 5.49
C ALA A 71 7.88 0.92 4.69
N LEU A 72 7.20 1.05 3.55
CA LEU A 72 7.06 0.04 2.53
C LEU A 72 7.86 0.48 1.30
N LEU A 73 8.86 -0.30 0.92
CA LEU A 73 9.65 -0.02 -0.28
C LEU A 73 8.87 -0.42 -1.53
N SER A 74 9.08 0.30 -2.64
CA SER A 74 8.46 -0.04 -3.93
C SER A 74 8.67 -1.50 -4.34
N THR A 75 9.86 -2.04 -4.05
CA THR A 75 10.25 -3.43 -4.31
C THR A 75 9.46 -4.46 -3.48
N GLN A 76 8.84 -4.04 -2.38
CA GLN A 76 8.05 -4.89 -1.48
C GLN A 76 6.55 -4.81 -1.77
N VAL A 77 6.09 -3.82 -2.56
CA VAL A 77 4.67 -3.62 -2.86
C VAL A 77 4.04 -4.86 -3.50
N ASP A 78 4.69 -5.43 -4.50
CA ASP A 78 4.14 -6.60 -5.20
C ASP A 78 4.11 -7.85 -4.32
N GLN A 79 5.12 -8.04 -3.47
CA GLN A 79 5.13 -9.11 -2.49
C GLN A 79 3.98 -8.94 -1.50
N LEU A 80 3.72 -7.73 -1.03
CA LEU A 80 2.61 -7.45 -0.12
C LEU A 80 1.26 -7.73 -0.81
N ILE A 81 1.05 -7.25 -2.04
CA ILE A 81 -0.18 -7.52 -2.80
C ILE A 81 -0.41 -9.03 -2.98
N GLN A 82 0.63 -9.78 -3.30
CA GLN A 82 0.55 -11.24 -3.40
C GLN A 82 0.23 -11.91 -2.07
N ALA A 83 0.84 -11.47 -0.97
CA ALA A 83 0.55 -12.00 0.36
C ALA A 83 -0.90 -11.73 0.77
N MET A 84 -1.44 -10.55 0.45
CA MET A 84 -2.85 -10.22 0.70
C MET A 84 -3.82 -11.10 -0.10
N ALA A 85 -3.52 -11.34 -1.37
CA ALA A 85 -4.29 -12.23 -2.23
C ALA A 85 -4.21 -13.70 -1.76
N GLY A 86 -3.02 -14.15 -1.34
CA GLY A 86 -2.80 -15.48 -0.78
C GLY A 86 -3.59 -15.69 0.51
N PHE A 87 -3.52 -14.73 1.43
CA PHE A 87 -4.31 -14.73 2.66
C PHE A 87 -5.81 -14.81 2.39
N THR A 88 -6.31 -14.00 1.45
CA THR A 88 -7.73 -14.02 1.06
C THR A 88 -8.14 -15.40 0.52
N SER A 89 -7.30 -16.00 -0.31
CA SER A 89 -7.54 -17.33 -0.89
C SER A 89 -7.51 -18.45 0.15
N GLN A 90 -6.67 -18.33 1.19
CA GLN A 90 -6.52 -19.34 2.25
C GLN A 90 -7.57 -19.22 3.35
N SER A 91 -7.89 -17.99 3.77
CA SER A 91 -8.82 -17.72 4.86
C SER A 91 -10.28 -17.72 4.41
N GLY A 92 -10.54 -17.45 3.13
CA GLY A 92 -11.88 -17.21 2.59
C GLY A 92 -12.47 -15.85 2.99
N LEU A 93 -11.74 -15.03 3.74
CA LEU A 93 -12.11 -13.66 4.11
C LEU A 93 -11.55 -12.70 3.09
N THR A 94 -12.29 -11.66 2.73
CA THR A 94 -11.68 -10.53 2.02
C THR A 94 -10.63 -9.87 2.91
N TRP A 95 -9.64 -9.22 2.30
CA TRP A 95 -8.62 -8.50 3.07
C TRP A 95 -9.22 -7.48 4.06
N ASP A 96 -10.28 -6.79 3.63
CA ASP A 96 -11.03 -5.85 4.46
C ASP A 96 -11.68 -6.53 5.67
N GLN A 97 -12.36 -7.67 5.46
CA GLN A 97 -12.92 -8.48 6.54
C GLN A 97 -11.86 -9.06 7.47
N ALA A 98 -10.67 -9.35 6.93
CA ALA A 98 -9.56 -9.87 7.72
C ALA A 98 -9.02 -8.84 8.70
N ILE A 99 -9.00 -7.56 8.32
CA ILE A 99 -8.59 -6.47 9.21
C ILE A 99 -9.51 -6.43 10.44
N ASP A 100 -10.82 -6.56 10.25
CA ASP A 100 -11.81 -6.57 11.33
C ASP A 100 -11.79 -7.87 12.16
N GLN A 101 -11.73 -9.02 11.51
CA GLN A 101 -11.97 -10.31 12.16
C GLN A 101 -10.69 -10.99 12.67
N ARG A 102 -9.55 -10.75 12.01
CA ARG A 102 -8.26 -11.38 12.30
C ARG A 102 -7.09 -10.39 12.23
N PRO A 103 -7.14 -9.27 12.98
CA PRO A 103 -6.12 -8.23 12.90
C PRO A 103 -4.70 -8.73 13.21
N GLN A 104 -4.54 -9.75 14.07
CA GLN A 104 -3.24 -10.33 14.39
C GLN A 104 -2.61 -11.07 13.21
N ASP A 105 -3.41 -11.80 12.43
CA ASP A 105 -2.93 -12.51 11.25
C ASP A 105 -2.56 -11.50 10.15
N VAL A 106 -3.39 -10.46 9.97
CA VAL A 106 -3.12 -9.36 9.03
C VAL A 106 -1.85 -8.61 9.39
N GLN A 107 -1.65 -8.28 10.67
CA GLN A 107 -0.42 -7.65 11.15
C GLN A 107 0.82 -8.50 10.83
N THR A 108 0.72 -9.82 10.93
CA THR A 108 1.82 -10.73 10.58
C THR A 108 2.20 -10.63 9.10
N VAL A 109 1.20 -10.57 8.22
CA VAL A 109 1.43 -10.38 6.78
C VAL A 109 2.04 -9.01 6.49
N LEU A 110 1.53 -7.94 7.13
CA LEU A 110 2.05 -6.59 6.95
C LEU A 110 3.50 -6.47 7.46
N ALA A 111 3.82 -7.06 8.61
CA ALA A 111 5.16 -7.02 9.19
C ALA A 111 6.23 -7.68 8.29
N ALA A 112 5.85 -8.53 7.35
CA ALA A 112 6.78 -9.11 6.38
C ALA A 112 7.21 -8.13 5.27
N SER A 113 6.49 -7.01 5.10
CA SER A 113 6.74 -6.02 4.03
C SER A 113 7.04 -4.62 4.58
N TRP A 114 6.43 -4.23 5.69
CA TRP A 114 6.65 -2.93 6.33
C TRP A 114 7.85 -3.00 7.29
N GLN A 115 8.79 -2.05 7.17
CA GLN A 115 10.04 -1.97 7.95
C GLN A 115 10.09 -0.73 8.85
#